data_AF-A0A350AS64-F1
#
_entry.id   AF-A0A350AS64-F1
#
_cell.length_a   1.000
_cell.length_b   1.000
_cell.length_c   1.000
_cell.angle_alpha   90.00
_cell.angle_beta   90.00
_cell.angle_gamma   90.00
#
_symmetry.space_group_name_H-M   'P 1'
#
loop_
_entity.id
_entity.type
_entity.pdbx_description
1 polymer ?
#
loop_
_entity_poly.entity_id
_entity_poly.type
_entity_poly.pdbx_seq_one_letter_code
_entity_poly.pdbx_strand_id
1 'polypeptide(L)'
;MLFRFSLAQALYEEGSTEASIEHLQRCADSRDDWMLPRILLGKAMLQHGQADAAKPILEYSLKLAVEQHHDDPAEELREILADL
;
A
#
# COMPACT_ATOMS: atom_id res chain seq x y z
N MET A 1 -2.14 16.18 1.45
CA MET A 1 -1.80 14.74 1.62
C MET A 1 -0.40 14.38 1.18
N LEU A 2 0.19 15.04 0.15
CA LEU A 2 1.57 14.77 -0.29
C LEU A 2 2.61 14.76 0.84
N PHE A 3 2.65 15.76 1.72
CA PHE A 3 3.59 15.76 2.87
C PHE A 3 3.39 14.60 3.84
N ARG A 4 2.13 14.16 4.04
CA ARG A 4 1.83 13.00 4.88
C ARG A 4 2.32 11.73 4.22
N PHE A 5 2.14 11.61 2.91
CA PHE A 5 2.64 10.48 2.13
C PHE A 5 4.18 10.43 2.18
N SER A 6 4.87 11.56 1.98
CA SER A 6 6.34 11.62 2.08
C SER A 6 6.85 11.21 3.46
N LEU A 7 6.19 11.64 4.54
CA LEU A 7 6.51 11.19 5.90
C LEU A 7 6.31 9.67 6.05
N ALA A 8 5.16 9.18 5.59
CA ALA A 8 4.83 7.76 5.69
C ALA A 8 5.82 6.88 4.92
N GLN A 9 6.22 7.33 3.73
CA GLN A 9 7.22 6.68 2.89
C GLN A 9 8.59 6.67 3.59
N ALA A 10 9.03 7.79 4.15
CA ALA A 10 10.30 7.84 4.90
C ALA A 10 10.30 6.91 6.12
N LEU A 11 9.20 6.88 6.88
CA LEU A 11 9.03 5.94 8.00
C LEU A 11 9.09 4.49 7.54
N TYR A 12 8.46 4.17 6.40
CA TYR A 12 8.50 2.83 5.82
C TYR A 12 9.92 2.43 5.38
N GLU A 13 10.63 3.34 4.71
CA GLU A 13 12.01 3.13 4.23
C GLU A 13 13.02 2.98 5.38
N GLU A 14 12.81 3.66 6.51
CA GLU A 14 13.62 3.51 7.73
C GLU A 14 13.29 2.20 8.51
N GLY A 15 12.31 1.42 8.06
CA GLY A 15 11.86 0.21 8.75
C GLY A 15 10.90 0.47 9.91
N SER A 16 10.54 1.73 10.17
CA SER A 16 9.49 2.13 11.11
C SER A 16 8.09 1.89 10.51
N THR A 17 7.85 0.68 10.01
CA THR A 17 6.65 0.34 9.23
C THR A 17 5.37 0.34 10.06
N GLU A 18 5.44 0.08 11.37
CA GLU A 18 4.27 0.21 12.25
C GLU A 18 3.80 1.67 12.34
N ALA A 19 4.74 2.62 12.46
CA ALA A 19 4.44 4.04 12.50
C ALA A 19 3.92 4.57 11.15
N SER A 20 4.32 3.96 10.02
CA SER A 20 3.86 4.39 8.69
C SER A 20 2.40 4.04 8.42
N ILE A 21 1.86 2.97 9.02
CA ILE A 21 0.49 2.46 8.79
C ILE A 21 -0.55 3.57 8.96
N GLU A 22 -0.52 4.31 10.08
CA GLU A 22 -1.52 5.37 10.31
C GLU A 22 -1.46 6.46 9.23
N HIS A 23 -0.26 6.84 8.81
CA HIS A 23 -0.07 7.87 7.80
C HIS A 23 -0.48 7.39 6.41
N LEU A 24 -0.19 6.13 6.08
CA LEU A 24 -0.57 5.49 4.81
C LEU A 24 -2.08 5.28 4.71
N GLN A 25 -2.73 4.84 5.79
CA GLN A 25 -4.19 4.70 5.86
C GLN A 25 -4.87 6.05 5.57
N ARG A 26 -4.47 7.12 6.26
CA ARG A 26 -5.00 8.46 5.99
C ARG A 26 -4.76 8.95 4.56
N CYS A 27 -3.69 8.48 3.89
CA CYS A 27 -3.44 8.81 2.49
C CYS A 27 -4.34 7.99 1.55
N ALA A 28 -4.51 6.69 1.80
CA ALA A 28 -5.42 5.83 1.07
C ALA A 28 -6.87 6.33 1.16
N ASP A 29 -7.32 6.72 2.35
CA ASP A 29 -8.68 7.23 2.59
C ASP A 29 -8.94 8.59 1.94
N SER A 30 -7.88 9.34 1.62
CA SER A 30 -8.03 10.69 1.08
C SER A 30 -8.45 10.73 -0.39
N ARG A 31 -8.21 9.64 -1.12
CA ARG A 31 -8.37 9.54 -2.57
C ARG A 31 -8.59 8.10 -2.99
N ASP A 32 -9.71 7.83 -3.65
CA ASP A 32 -10.07 6.48 -4.09
C ASP A 32 -9.21 5.96 -5.23
N ASP A 33 -8.61 6.85 -6.02
CA ASP A 33 -7.78 6.55 -7.20
C ASP A 33 -6.28 6.41 -6.87
N TRP A 34 -5.89 6.66 -5.63
CA TRP A 34 -4.47 6.73 -5.26
C TRP A 34 -3.94 5.37 -4.82
N MET A 35 -3.38 4.63 -5.78
CA MET A 35 -2.84 3.28 -5.55
C MET A 35 -1.64 3.24 -4.59
N LEU A 36 -0.67 4.13 -4.76
CA LEU A 36 0.65 3.98 -4.13
C LEU A 36 0.63 3.92 -2.58
N PRO A 37 -0.15 4.74 -1.85
CA PRO A 37 -0.27 4.61 -0.40
C PRO A 37 -0.88 3.27 0.02
N ARG A 38 -1.78 2.69 -0.79
CA ARG A 38 -2.39 1.38 -0.52
C ARG A 38 -1.39 0.24 -0.70
N ILE A 39 -0.50 0.32 -1.70
CA ILE A 39 0.59 -0.64 -1.87
C ILE A 39 1.48 -0.64 -0.63
N LEU A 40 1.98 0.53 -0.22
CA LEU A 40 2.83 0.63 0.97
C LEU A 40 2.09 0.21 2.25
N LEU A 41 0.81 0.55 2.38
CA LEU A 41 -0.02 0.18 3.52
C LEU A 41 -0.12 -1.34 3.64
N GLY A 42 -0.51 -2.01 2.54
CA GLY A 42 -0.62 -3.47 2.52
C GLY A 42 0.71 -4.13 2.85
N LYS A 43 1.82 -3.70 2.24
CA LYS A 43 3.15 -4.24 2.56
C LYS A 43 3.54 -4.03 4.03
N ALA A 44 3.26 -2.86 4.61
CA ALA A 44 3.51 -2.60 6.02
C ALA A 44 2.69 -3.55 6.91
N MET A 45 1.40 -3.73 6.60
CA MET A 45 0.51 -4.64 7.33
C MET A 45 0.98 -6.10 7.25
N LEU A 46 1.48 -6.55 6.09
CA LEU A 46 2.06 -7.88 5.93
C LEU A 46 3.28 -8.11 6.82
N GLN A 47 4.16 -7.12 6.97
CA GLN A 47 5.32 -7.21 7.86
C GLN A 47 4.92 -7.39 9.34
N HIS A 48 3.72 -6.95 9.71
CA HIS A 48 3.16 -7.07 11.06
C HIS A 48 2.15 -8.22 11.19
N GLY A 49 2.13 -9.16 10.25
CA GLY A 49 1.28 -10.36 10.30
C GLY A 49 -0.21 -10.09 10.08
N GLN A 50 -0.58 -8.91 9.56
CA GLN A 50 -1.97 -8.50 9.35
C GLN A 50 -2.47 -8.89 7.94
N ALA A 51 -2.20 -10.12 7.51
CA ALA A 51 -2.47 -10.59 6.14
C ALA A 51 -3.95 -10.47 5.74
N ASP A 52 -4.87 -10.87 6.63
CA ASP A 52 -6.32 -10.81 6.38
C ASP A 52 -6.81 -9.39 6.09
N ALA A 53 -6.21 -8.39 6.75
CA ALA A 53 -6.56 -6.99 6.57
C ALA A 53 -5.80 -6.35 5.39
N ALA A 54 -4.59 -6.81 5.09
CA ALA A 54 -3.78 -6.33 3.97
C ALA A 54 -4.33 -6.76 2.60
N LYS A 55 -4.82 -8.00 2.50
CA LYS A 55 -5.29 -8.61 1.24
C LYS A 55 -6.31 -7.74 0.48
N PRO A 56 -7.45 -7.32 1.06
CA PRO A 56 -8.42 -6.49 0.33
C PRO A 56 -7.86 -5.12 -0.09
N ILE A 57 -6.91 -4.56 0.66
CA ILE A 57 -6.26 -3.28 0.33
C ILE A 57 -5.35 -3.44 -0.89
N LEU A 58 -4.58 -4.53 -0.94
CA LEU A 58 -3.68 -4.86 -2.04
C LEU A 58 -4.46 -5.23 -3.30
N GLU A 59 -5.55 -5.99 -3.19
CA GLU A 59 -6.45 -6.32 -4.31
C GLU A 59 -7.06 -5.06 -4.94
N TYR A 60 -7.53 -4.12 -4.11
CA TYR A 60 -8.05 -2.85 -4.62
C TYR A 60 -6.94 -2.02 -5.28
N SER A 61 -5.75 -1.99 -4.70
CA SER A 61 -4.60 -1.32 -5.31
C SER A 61 -4.18 -1.94 -6.65
N LEU A 62 -4.31 -3.26 -6.80
CA LEU A 62 -4.03 -3.97 -8.05
C LEU A 62 -5.04 -3.58 -9.12
N LYS A 63 -6.32 -3.53 -8.77
CA LYS A 63 -7.37 -3.05 -9.68
C LYS A 63 -7.04 -1.64 -10.20
N LEU A 64 -6.68 -0.73 -9.31
CA LEU A 64 -6.26 0.63 -9.67
C LEU A 64 -5.02 0.63 -10.57
N ALA A 65 -4.03 -0.23 -10.29
CA ALA A 65 -2.82 -0.35 -11.11
C ALA A 65 -3.14 -0.73 -12.56
N VAL A 66 -4.00 -1.73 -12.73
CA VAL A 66 -4.44 -2.20 -14.05
C VAL A 66 -5.27 -1.12 -14.77
N GLU A 67 -6.20 -0.48 -14.09
CA GLU A 67 -7.04 0.59 -14.66
C GLU A 67 -6.22 1.82 -15.08
N GLN A 68 -5.12 2.10 -14.38
CA GLN A 68 -4.24 3.23 -14.66
C GLN A 68 -3.03 2.85 -15.55
N HIS A 69 -2.98 1.63 -16.09
CA HIS A 69 -1.89 1.12 -16.94
C HIS A 69 -0.49 1.19 -16.29
N HIS A 70 -0.43 0.96 -14.97
CA HIS A 70 0.81 0.82 -14.23
C HIS A 70 1.19 -0.66 -14.13
N ASP A 71 1.88 -1.16 -15.16
CA ASP A 71 2.19 -2.58 -15.31
C ASP A 71 3.15 -3.08 -14.22
N ASP A 72 4.27 -2.39 -13.93
CA ASP A 72 5.21 -2.85 -12.91
C ASP A 72 4.57 -2.98 -11.51
N PRO A 73 3.82 -1.98 -11.00
CA PRO A 73 3.09 -2.13 -9.74
C PRO A 73 2.03 -3.23 -9.78
N ALA A 74 1.39 -3.46 -10.93
CA ALA A 74 0.40 -4.52 -11.08
C ALA A 74 1.04 -5.91 -11.02
N GLU A 75 2.20 -6.11 -11.63
CA GLU A 75 2.97 -7.36 -11.54
C GLU A 75 3.42 -7.63 -10.11
N GLU A 76 4.03 -6.66 -9.44
CA GLU A 76 4.46 -6.79 -8.04
C GLU A 76 3.28 -7.17 -7.13
N LEU A 77 2.13 -6.52 -7.28
CA LEU A 77 0.95 -6.82 -6.49
C LEU A 77 0.40 -8.22 -6.74
N ARG A 78 0.48 -8.73 -7.98
CA ARG A 78 0.07 -10.11 -8.29
C ARG A 78 0.98 -11.12 -7.62
N GLU A 79 2.29 -10.88 -7.61
CA GLU A 79 3.24 -11.74 -6.91
C GLU A 79 2.96 -11.78 -5.41
N ILE A 80 2.83 -10.61 -4.78
CA ILE A 80 2.50 -10.51 -3.35
C ILE A 80 1.19 -11.24 -3.03
N LEU A 81 0.14 -11.04 -3.82
CA LEU A 81 -1.17 -11.65 -3.57
C LEU A 81 -1.17 -13.16 -3.83
N ALA A 82 -0.30 -13.69 -4.69
CA ALA A 82 -0.17 -15.12 -4.91
C ALA A 82 0.45 -15.86 -3.71
N ASP A 83 1.27 -15.16 -2.93
CA ASP A 83 1.93 -15.67 -1.73
C ASP A 83 1.10 -15.53 -0.44
N LEU A 84 -0.13 -14.99 -0.52
CA LEU A 84 -1.08 -14.76 0.60
C LEU A 84 -2.27 -15.73 0.64
#